data_AF-A0A328PM22-F1
#
_entry.id   AF-A0A328PM22-F1
#
_cell.length_a   1.000
_cell.length_b   1.000
_cell.length_c   1.000
_cell.angle_alpha   90.00
_cell.angle_beta   90.00
_cell.angle_gamma   90.00
#
_symmetry.space_group_name_H-M   'P 1'
#
loop_
_entity.id
_entity.type
_entity.pdbx_description
1 polymer ?
#
loop_
_entity_poly.entity_id
_entity_poly.type
_entity_poly.pdbx_seq_one_letter_code
_entity_poly.pdbx_strand_id
1 'polypeptide(L)'
;MPCTGNYGDGQKQVTFGWKVDLNGEEKDQLLKRGPVTKEVQVFLRNDKGDNLWPKEWTGIRVLRNQYGGSLSVTYVHQKEQGAVGSILTFDRSSLETTKFICSWNELKKGREIELIRLGAQFGNYQYFRSGQEHKMSSNIRLDDCTNYKDGKKAECNLKVTTEGTDLDWSNKVTAKAKLSFE
;
A
#
# COMPACT_ATOMS: atom_id res chain seq x y z
N MET A 1 -0.68 8.93 3.14
CA MET A 1 -1.12 8.94 4.56
C MET A 1 0.08 9.21 5.44
N PRO A 2 0.04 10.26 6.29
CA PRO A 2 1.16 10.60 7.15
C PRO A 2 1.33 9.55 8.25
N CYS A 3 2.57 9.20 8.53
CA CYS A 3 2.97 8.25 9.56
C CYS A 3 4.17 8.79 10.35
N THR A 4 4.27 8.36 11.60
CA THR A 4 5.36 8.73 12.51
C THR A 4 5.99 7.50 13.14
N GLY A 5 7.31 7.48 13.28
CA GLY A 5 8.04 6.36 13.87
C GLY A 5 9.50 6.72 14.14
N ASN A 6 10.19 5.91 14.93
CA ASN A 6 11.61 6.13 15.23
C ASN A 6 12.48 5.38 14.22
N TYR A 7 13.31 6.10 13.46
CA TYR A 7 14.17 5.55 12.41
C TYR A 7 15.57 6.16 12.52
N GLY A 8 16.60 5.33 12.73
CA GLY A 8 17.93 5.81 13.11
C GLY A 8 17.89 6.66 14.40
N ASP A 9 18.51 7.85 14.35
CA ASP A 9 18.77 8.69 15.53
C ASP A 9 17.58 9.58 15.97
N GLY A 10 16.36 9.33 15.48
CA GLY A 10 15.21 10.12 15.92
C GLY A 10 13.86 9.77 15.31
N GLN A 11 12.85 10.53 15.72
CA GLN A 11 11.51 10.45 15.17
C GLN A 11 11.50 10.98 13.73
N LYS A 12 10.98 10.18 12.80
CA LYS A 12 10.82 10.52 11.40
C LYS A 12 9.34 10.54 11.02
N GLN A 13 9.01 11.44 10.12
CA GLN A 13 7.74 11.43 9.42
C GLN A 13 7.91 10.76 8.07
N VAL A 14 7.00 9.84 7.75
CA VAL A 14 6.94 9.17 6.45
C VAL A 14 5.52 9.20 5.93
N THR A 15 5.36 9.04 4.63
CA THR A 15 4.06 8.89 3.99
C THR A 15 3.91 7.47 3.49
N PHE A 16 2.98 6.73 4.06
CA PHE A 16 2.51 5.47 3.49
C PHE A 16 1.43 5.75 2.44
N GLY A 17 1.54 5.12 1.28
CA GLY A 17 0.55 5.25 0.24
C GLY A 17 0.58 4.07 -0.72
N TRP A 18 -0.32 4.11 -1.68
CA TRP A 18 -0.47 3.08 -2.68
C TRP A 18 -0.95 3.69 -4.00
N LYS A 19 -0.78 2.94 -5.08
CA LYS A 19 -1.12 3.31 -6.45
C LYS A 19 -1.60 2.07 -7.20
N VAL A 20 -2.61 2.24 -8.05
CA VAL A 20 -2.98 1.26 -9.05
C VAL A 20 -2.96 1.96 -10.41
N ASP A 21 -2.31 1.32 -11.37
CA ASP A 21 -2.30 1.75 -12.75
C ASP A 21 -3.20 0.83 -13.58
N LEU A 22 -4.19 1.43 -14.24
CA LEU A 22 -5.12 0.74 -15.12
C LEU A 22 -4.78 1.00 -16.59
N ASN A 23 -4.76 -0.06 -17.39
CA ASN A 23 -4.62 -0.01 -18.83
C ASN A 23 -5.96 0.37 -19.52
N GLY A 24 -5.98 0.45 -20.85
CA GLY A 24 -7.17 0.83 -21.62
C GLY A 24 -8.34 -0.14 -21.46
N GLU A 25 -8.07 -1.45 -21.58
CA GLU A 25 -9.08 -2.50 -21.46
C GLU A 25 -9.67 -2.58 -20.05
N GLU A 26 -8.85 -2.44 -19.02
CA GLU A 26 -9.27 -2.41 -17.62
C GLU A 26 -10.16 -1.18 -17.34
N LYS A 27 -9.82 -0.03 -17.91
CA LYS A 27 -10.69 1.15 -17.82
C LYS A 27 -12.02 0.90 -18.48
N ASP A 28 -12.04 0.36 -19.70
CA ASP A 28 -13.27 0.05 -20.42
C ASP A 28 -14.14 -0.97 -19.67
N GLN A 29 -13.53 -1.97 -19.03
CA GLN A 29 -14.22 -2.92 -18.17
C GLN A 29 -14.89 -2.23 -16.98
N LEU A 30 -14.20 -1.32 -16.29
CA LEU A 30 -14.80 -0.50 -15.23
C LEU A 30 -15.95 0.36 -15.75
N LEU A 31 -15.81 1.00 -16.92
CA LEU A 31 -16.87 1.81 -17.53
C LEU A 31 -18.14 0.97 -17.79
N LYS A 32 -17.96 -0.30 -18.20
CA LYS A 32 -19.03 -1.28 -18.39
C LYS A 32 -19.57 -1.87 -17.07
N ARG A 33 -19.18 -1.30 -15.92
CA ARG A 33 -19.51 -1.74 -14.56
C ARG A 33 -19.00 -3.13 -14.19
N GLY A 34 -18.04 -3.67 -14.94
CA GLY A 34 -17.32 -4.88 -14.56
C GLY A 34 -16.27 -4.56 -13.48
N PRO A 35 -16.10 -5.40 -12.45
CA PRO A 35 -14.99 -5.23 -11.51
C PRO A 35 -13.67 -5.50 -12.21
N VAL A 36 -12.60 -4.82 -11.79
CA VAL A 36 -11.23 -5.06 -12.24
C VAL A 36 -10.37 -5.47 -11.06
N THR A 37 -9.66 -6.58 -11.20
CA THR A 37 -8.68 -7.02 -10.22
C THR A 37 -7.30 -6.57 -10.67
N LYS A 38 -6.62 -5.75 -9.86
CA LYS A 38 -5.28 -5.26 -10.16
C LYS A 38 -4.36 -5.25 -8.95
N GLU A 39 -3.11 -5.55 -9.22
CA GLU A 39 -2.00 -5.40 -8.28
C GLU A 39 -1.80 -3.93 -7.88
N VAL A 40 -1.66 -3.72 -6.58
CA VAL A 40 -1.42 -2.44 -5.93
C VAL A 40 0.08 -2.26 -5.71
N GLN A 41 0.61 -1.15 -6.20
CA GLN A 41 1.93 -0.68 -5.83
C GLN A 41 1.83 0.08 -4.51
N VAL A 42 2.45 -0.42 -3.46
CA VAL A 42 2.56 0.30 -2.18
C VAL A 42 3.87 1.08 -2.14
N PHE A 43 3.90 2.19 -1.41
CA PHE A 43 5.10 2.99 -1.22
C PHE A 43 5.16 3.56 0.20
N LEU A 44 6.39 3.75 0.67
CA LEU A 44 6.71 4.43 1.91
C LEU A 44 7.73 5.51 1.55
N ARG A 45 7.39 6.79 1.75
CA ARG A 45 8.25 7.92 1.40
C ARG A 45 8.67 8.72 2.62
N ASN A 46 9.89 9.22 2.65
CA ASN A 46 10.28 10.20 3.67
C ASN A 46 9.67 11.59 3.37
N ASP A 47 9.96 12.56 4.22
CA ASP A 47 9.58 13.97 4.12
C ASP A 47 10.14 14.67 2.86
N LYS A 48 11.28 14.21 2.34
CA LYS A 48 11.89 14.69 1.09
C LYS A 48 11.26 14.10 -0.17
N GLY A 49 10.38 13.11 -0.02
CA GLY A 49 9.75 12.39 -1.12
C GLY A 49 10.52 11.16 -1.62
N ASP A 50 11.66 10.83 -1.02
CA ASP A 50 12.43 9.64 -1.38
C ASP A 50 11.65 8.38 -0.99
N ASN A 51 11.55 7.44 -1.92
CA ASN A 51 10.98 6.13 -1.64
C ASN A 51 11.93 5.34 -0.72
N LEU A 52 11.47 4.98 0.47
CA LEU A 52 12.05 3.95 1.32
C LEU A 52 11.66 2.55 0.85
N TRP A 53 10.57 2.46 0.09
CA TRP A 53 10.02 1.21 -0.45
C TRP A 53 9.48 1.37 -1.87
N PRO A 54 9.62 0.35 -2.74
CA PRO A 54 10.42 -0.86 -2.54
C PRO A 54 11.93 -0.60 -2.74
N LYS A 55 12.77 -1.26 -1.95
CA LYS A 55 14.24 -1.35 -2.17
C LYS A 55 14.70 -2.80 -1.96
N GLU A 56 15.86 -3.16 -2.52
CA GLU A 56 16.46 -4.47 -2.26
C GLU A 56 16.65 -4.68 -0.74
N TRP A 57 16.44 -5.91 -0.25
CA TRP A 57 16.59 -6.27 1.16
C TRP A 57 15.71 -5.49 2.16
N THR A 58 14.54 -4.99 1.73
CA THR A 58 13.57 -4.31 2.61
C THR A 58 12.33 -5.17 2.91
N GLY A 59 11.50 -4.86 3.89
CA GLY A 59 10.26 -5.59 4.18
C GLY A 59 9.16 -4.63 4.61
N ILE A 60 7.91 -4.91 4.27
CA ILE A 60 6.78 -4.12 4.78
C ILE A 60 5.66 -5.02 5.28
N ARG A 61 5.21 -4.71 6.49
CA ARG A 61 4.04 -5.33 7.11
C ARG A 61 3.10 -4.24 7.56
N VAL A 62 1.85 -4.27 7.09
CA VAL A 62 0.83 -3.28 7.45
C VAL A 62 -0.29 -3.97 8.21
N LEU A 63 -0.54 -3.49 9.43
CA LEU A 63 -1.58 -3.99 10.32
C LEU A 63 -2.61 -2.91 10.56
N ARG A 64 -3.88 -3.30 10.52
CA ARG A 64 -4.98 -2.50 11.05
C ARG A 64 -4.96 -2.56 12.56
N ASN A 65 -4.91 -1.43 13.25
CA ASN A 65 -5.06 -1.44 14.71
C ASN A 65 -6.49 -1.87 15.11
N GLN A 66 -6.62 -2.65 16.18
CA GLN A 66 -7.90 -3.01 16.78
C GLN A 66 -8.73 -1.80 17.25
N TYR A 67 -8.07 -0.73 17.67
CA TYR A 67 -8.72 0.48 18.18
C TYR A 67 -9.25 1.42 17.09
N GLY A 68 -9.08 1.05 15.80
CA GLY A 68 -9.44 1.91 14.69
C GLY A 68 -8.49 3.11 14.57
N GLY A 69 -8.80 4.01 13.63
CA GLY A 69 -8.12 5.31 13.51
C GLY A 69 -6.66 5.30 13.05
N SER A 70 -6.01 4.15 12.91
CA SER A 70 -4.59 4.08 12.55
C SER A 70 -4.17 2.76 11.90
N LEU A 71 -3.09 2.82 11.13
CA LEU A 71 -2.32 1.66 10.68
C LEU A 71 -0.98 1.59 11.39
N SER A 72 -0.53 0.37 11.65
CA SER A 72 0.86 0.10 12.02
C SER A 72 1.59 -0.42 10.79
N VAL A 73 2.58 0.33 10.31
CA VAL A 73 3.47 -0.05 9.23
C VAL A 73 4.82 -0.43 9.81
N THR A 74 5.16 -1.71 9.77
CA THR A 74 6.50 -2.19 10.11
C THR A 74 7.34 -2.21 8.83
N TYR A 75 8.41 -1.43 8.82
CA TYR A 75 9.41 -1.39 7.78
C TYR A 75 10.67 -2.09 8.29
N VAL A 76 11.19 -3.05 7.54
CA VAL A 76 12.44 -3.76 7.85
C VAL A 76 13.43 -3.45 6.74
N HIS A 77 14.69 -3.25 7.05
CA HIS A 77 15.73 -3.11 6.03
C HIS A 77 17.07 -3.63 6.52
N GLN A 78 17.93 -4.00 5.58
CA GLN A 78 19.33 -4.29 5.88
C GLN A 78 20.11 -2.99 6.01
N LYS A 79 20.88 -2.83 7.10
CA LYS A 79 21.88 -1.77 7.22
C LYS A 79 22.93 -1.98 6.12
N GLU A 80 23.34 -0.90 5.46
CA GLU A 80 24.53 -0.93 4.61
C GLU A 80 25.74 -1.26 5.50
N GLN A 81 26.13 -2.54 5.58
CA GLN A 81 27.45 -2.91 6.05
C GLN A 81 28.37 -2.87 4.84
N GLY A 82 29.45 -2.09 4.95
CA GLY A 82 30.41 -1.89 3.86
C GLY A 82 30.77 -3.21 3.19
N ALA A 83 30.59 -3.27 1.87
CA ALA A 83 30.83 -4.46 1.08
C ALA A 83 32.31 -4.86 1.19
N VAL A 84 32.61 -5.87 2.00
CA VAL A 84 33.91 -6.54 1.98
C VAL A 84 33.74 -7.81 1.14
N GLY A 85 34.04 -7.69 -0.16
CA GLY A 85 34.09 -8.82 -1.08
C GLY A 85 32.74 -9.25 -1.65
N SER A 86 32.78 -9.85 -2.83
CA SER A 86 31.68 -10.28 -3.70
C SER A 86 30.79 -11.41 -3.15
N ILE A 87 30.76 -11.61 -1.84
CA ILE A 87 29.88 -12.55 -1.14
C ILE A 87 29.06 -11.75 -0.13
N LEU A 88 27.83 -11.39 -0.50
CA LEU A 88 26.84 -10.84 0.42
C LEU A 88 26.50 -11.91 1.46
N THR A 89 27.20 -11.92 2.58
CA THR A 89 26.84 -12.73 3.73
C THR A 89 25.69 -12.04 4.44
N PHE A 90 24.52 -12.69 4.43
CA PHE A 90 23.35 -12.17 5.11
C PHE A 90 23.52 -12.33 6.63
N ASP A 91 23.93 -11.26 7.31
CA ASP A 91 24.01 -11.23 8.78
C ASP A 91 22.70 -10.71 9.38
N ARG A 92 22.07 -11.53 10.24
CA ARG A 92 20.86 -11.14 10.98
C ARG A 92 21.08 -9.93 11.88
N SER A 93 22.30 -9.68 12.35
CA SER A 93 22.64 -8.51 13.17
C SER A 93 22.54 -7.19 12.41
N SER A 94 22.55 -7.25 11.07
CA SER A 94 22.46 -6.08 10.19
C SER A 94 21.03 -5.63 9.90
N LEU A 95 20.00 -6.31 10.44
CA LEU A 95 18.61 -5.93 10.22
C LEU A 95 18.17 -4.80 11.16
N GLU A 96 17.59 -3.76 10.57
CA GLU A 96 16.93 -2.69 11.28
C GLU A 96 15.42 -2.73 11.02
N THR A 97 14.66 -2.77 12.11
CA THR A 97 13.20 -2.77 12.08
C THR A 97 12.68 -1.47 12.66
N THR A 98 11.79 -0.82 11.91
CA THR A 98 11.15 0.42 12.30
C THR A 98 9.65 0.28 12.22
N LYS A 99 8.95 0.77 13.25
CA LYS A 99 7.50 0.83 13.30
C LYS A 99 7.04 2.26 13.10
N PHE A 100 6.22 2.47 12.06
CA PHE A 100 5.52 3.71 11.79
C PHE A 100 4.03 3.56 12.11
N ILE A 101 3.46 4.56 12.78
CA ILE A 101 2.01 4.66 13.02
C ILE A 101 1.44 5.69 12.07
N CYS A 102 0.55 5.27 11.19
CA CYS A 102 -0.10 6.11 10.20
C CYS A 102 -1.50 6.50 10.66
N SER A 103 -1.85 7.78 10.58
CA SER A 103 -3.18 8.27 10.94
C SER A 103 -4.19 7.92 9.85
N TRP A 104 -5.19 7.10 10.20
CA TRP A 104 -6.30 6.72 9.32
C TRP A 104 -7.63 6.82 10.08
N ASN A 105 -8.13 8.04 10.26
CA ASN A 105 -9.32 8.30 11.10
C ASN A 105 -10.59 7.59 10.61
N GLU A 106 -10.72 7.30 9.31
CA GLU A 106 -11.88 6.60 8.75
C GLU A 106 -11.91 5.09 9.07
N LEU A 107 -10.83 4.56 9.63
CA LEU A 107 -10.69 3.13 9.91
C LEU A 107 -11.52 2.75 11.15
N LYS A 108 -12.50 1.86 10.96
CA LYS A 108 -13.39 1.38 12.04
C LYS A 108 -12.62 0.52 13.05
N LYS A 109 -13.06 0.59 14.31
CA LYS A 109 -12.66 -0.34 15.38
C LYS A 109 -12.98 -1.78 14.98
N GLY A 110 -12.14 -2.72 15.39
CA GLY A 110 -12.33 -4.12 15.07
C GLY A 110 -11.20 -4.98 15.62
N ARG A 111 -11.04 -6.19 15.08
CA ARG A 111 -9.85 -7.00 15.35
C ARG A 111 -8.64 -6.39 14.66
N GLU A 112 -7.45 -6.58 15.22
CA GLU A 112 -6.22 -6.38 14.46
C GLU A 112 -6.22 -7.36 13.27
N ILE A 113 -5.95 -6.85 12.08
CA ILE A 113 -5.90 -7.65 10.85
C ILE A 113 -4.63 -7.26 10.12
N GLU A 114 -3.93 -8.27 9.62
CA GLU A 114 -2.83 -8.06 8.68
C GLU A 114 -3.38 -7.77 7.29
N LEU A 115 -2.99 -6.63 6.75
CA LEU A 115 -3.49 -6.13 5.48
C LEU A 115 -2.51 -6.41 4.36
N ILE A 116 -1.22 -6.21 4.68
CA ILE A 116 -0.13 -6.30 3.72
C ILE A 116 1.01 -6.99 4.43
N ARG A 117 1.54 -8.03 3.78
CA ARG A 117 2.80 -8.68 4.15
C ARG A 117 3.58 -8.89 2.86
N LEU A 118 4.63 -8.10 2.65
CA LEU A 118 5.48 -8.22 1.47
C LEU A 118 6.94 -8.40 1.92
N GLY A 119 7.62 -9.40 1.35
CA GLY A 119 8.96 -9.85 1.73
C GLY A 119 9.01 -11.35 2.09
N ALA A 120 10.17 -11.98 1.90
CA ALA A 120 10.52 -13.32 2.33
C ALA A 120 10.55 -13.43 3.87
N GLN A 121 10.05 -14.53 4.41
CA GLN A 121 10.16 -14.81 5.84
C GLN A 121 11.50 -15.45 6.18
N PHE A 122 12.19 -14.90 7.18
CA PHE A 122 13.37 -15.50 7.79
C PHE A 122 13.23 -15.50 9.30
N GLY A 123 12.90 -16.67 9.85
CA GLY A 123 12.49 -16.78 11.25
C GLY A 123 11.24 -15.93 11.50
N ASN A 124 11.34 -14.97 12.42
CA ASN A 124 10.24 -14.07 12.80
C ASN A 124 10.21 -12.74 12.01
N TYR A 125 11.17 -12.50 11.10
CA TYR A 125 11.31 -11.24 10.36
C TYR A 125 10.96 -11.42 8.87
N GLN A 126 10.57 -10.33 8.19
CA GLN A 126 10.16 -10.31 6.79
C GLN A 126 10.98 -9.30 5.99
N TYR A 127 11.58 -9.69 4.85
CA TYR A 127 12.31 -8.80 3.93
C TYR A 127 12.43 -9.41 2.52
N PHE A 128 12.60 -8.64 1.43
CA PHE A 128 12.81 -9.15 0.07
C PHE A 128 14.09 -9.96 0.00
N ARG A 129 13.97 -11.16 -0.54
CA ARG A 129 15.03 -11.72 -1.38
C ARG A 129 14.81 -11.23 -2.81
N SER A 130 15.90 -11.00 -3.54
CA SER A 130 15.83 -10.79 -4.99
C SER A 130 15.03 -11.94 -5.64
N GLY A 131 14.03 -11.60 -6.45
CA GLY A 131 13.23 -12.55 -7.24
C GLY A 131 11.89 -13.02 -6.66
N GLN A 132 11.45 -12.57 -5.47
CA GLN A 132 10.10 -12.87 -4.98
C GLN A 132 9.08 -11.78 -5.37
N GLU A 133 8.06 -12.18 -6.13
CA GLU A 133 6.89 -11.35 -6.39
C GLU A 133 6.02 -11.26 -5.12
N HIS A 134 5.76 -10.04 -4.68
CA HIS A 134 4.84 -9.76 -3.59
C HIS A 134 3.84 -8.73 -4.05
N LYS A 135 2.60 -9.17 -4.22
CA LYS A 135 1.57 -8.39 -4.88
C LYS A 135 0.35 -8.33 -3.97
N MET A 136 -0.04 -7.11 -3.63
CA MET A 136 -1.31 -6.85 -2.98
C MET A 136 -2.35 -6.72 -4.10
N SER A 137 -3.23 -7.70 -4.26
CA SER A 137 -4.33 -7.58 -5.22
C SER A 137 -5.43 -6.69 -4.65
N SER A 138 -5.90 -5.75 -5.45
CA SER A 138 -7.09 -4.96 -5.19
C SER A 138 -8.19 -5.31 -6.17
N ASN A 139 -9.42 -5.30 -5.68
CA ASN A 139 -10.61 -5.29 -6.49
C ASN A 139 -11.13 -3.86 -6.58
N ILE A 140 -11.20 -3.35 -7.79
CA ILE A 140 -11.66 -2.01 -8.15
C ILE A 140 -13.01 -2.14 -8.83
N ARG A 141 -13.98 -1.36 -8.37
CA ARG A 141 -15.32 -1.28 -8.96
C ARG A 141 -15.84 0.15 -8.92
N LEU A 142 -16.84 0.44 -9.74
CA LEU A 142 -17.59 1.69 -9.64
C LEU A 142 -18.72 1.51 -8.61
N ASP A 143 -18.89 2.50 -7.75
CA ASP A 143 -19.97 2.61 -6.77
C ASP A 143 -20.62 4.00 -6.91
N ASP A 144 -21.87 4.16 -6.47
CA ASP A 144 -22.62 5.44 -6.44
C ASP A 144 -22.35 6.38 -7.64
N CYS A 145 -23.01 6.10 -8.77
CA CYS A 145 -22.94 6.93 -9.97
C CYS A 145 -23.98 8.06 -9.96
N THR A 146 -23.53 9.30 -10.10
CA THR A 146 -24.38 10.47 -10.36
C THR A 146 -24.40 10.76 -11.84
N ASN A 147 -25.57 10.61 -12.48
CA ASN A 147 -25.73 10.98 -13.89
C ASN A 147 -25.83 12.50 -14.04
N TYR A 148 -25.21 13.05 -15.07
CA TYR A 148 -25.44 14.43 -15.49
C TYR A 148 -26.78 14.56 -16.24
N LYS A 149 -27.35 15.77 -16.27
CA LYS A 149 -28.69 16.07 -16.80
C LYS A 149 -28.92 15.65 -18.26
N ASP A 150 -27.85 15.46 -19.01
CA ASP A 150 -27.84 15.03 -20.41
C ASP A 150 -27.90 13.50 -20.57
N GLY A 151 -27.79 12.72 -19.50
CA GLY A 151 -27.81 11.24 -19.52
C GLY A 151 -26.59 10.59 -20.17
N LYS A 152 -25.72 11.40 -20.79
CA LYS A 152 -24.51 10.97 -21.52
C LYS A 152 -23.25 10.97 -20.68
N LYS A 153 -23.30 11.49 -19.46
CA LYS A 153 -22.15 11.52 -18.55
C LYS A 153 -22.59 11.02 -17.18
N ALA A 154 -21.70 10.30 -16.51
CA ALA A 154 -21.87 9.96 -15.10
C ALA A 154 -20.58 10.18 -14.33
N GLU A 155 -20.69 10.65 -13.11
CA GLU A 155 -19.60 10.70 -12.15
C GLU A 155 -19.82 9.58 -11.12
N CYS A 156 -18.94 8.57 -11.12
CA CYS A 156 -19.02 7.44 -10.19
C CYS A 156 -17.90 7.51 -9.16
N ASN A 157 -18.21 7.05 -7.94
CA ASN A 157 -17.19 6.80 -6.93
C ASN A 157 -16.40 5.55 -7.30
N LEU A 158 -15.09 5.60 -7.15
CA LEU A 158 -14.24 4.42 -7.30
C LEU A 158 -14.16 3.70 -5.97
N LYS A 159 -14.58 2.43 -5.97
CA LYS A 159 -14.44 1.55 -4.82
C LYS A 159 -13.27 0.61 -4.97
N VAL A 160 -12.31 0.76 -4.07
CA VAL A 160 -11.08 -0.04 -4.05
C VAL A 160 -11.04 -0.84 -2.77
N THR A 161 -11.12 -2.15 -2.91
CA THR A 161 -11.03 -3.12 -1.82
C THR A 161 -9.82 -4.00 -2.04
N THR A 162 -9.26 -4.54 -0.96
CA THR A 162 -8.08 -5.41 -1.05
C THR A 162 -8.48 -6.83 -0.78
N GLU A 163 -8.00 -7.77 -1.61
CA GLU A 163 -8.44 -9.17 -1.54
C GLU A 163 -8.29 -9.75 -0.13
N GLY A 164 -9.35 -10.39 0.37
CA GLY A 164 -9.38 -10.97 1.72
C GLY A 164 -9.56 -9.96 2.86
N THR A 165 -9.86 -8.68 2.59
CA THR A 165 -10.09 -7.66 3.63
C THR A 165 -11.32 -6.80 3.33
N ASP A 166 -12.05 -6.40 4.37
CA ASP A 166 -13.16 -5.43 4.27
C ASP A 166 -12.68 -3.97 4.24
N LEU A 167 -11.40 -3.73 3.91
CA LEU A 167 -10.86 -2.39 3.89
C LEU A 167 -11.22 -1.68 2.59
N ASP A 168 -11.91 -0.56 2.78
CA ASP A 168 -12.35 0.34 1.73
C ASP A 168 -11.38 1.52 1.62
N TRP A 169 -10.68 1.60 0.50
CA TRP A 169 -9.71 2.66 0.21
C TRP A 169 -10.29 3.77 -0.68
N SER A 170 -11.59 3.72 -0.99
CA SER A 170 -12.27 4.66 -1.92
C SER A 170 -12.01 6.11 -1.59
N ASN A 171 -12.03 6.46 -0.30
CA ASN A 171 -11.87 7.84 0.19
C ASN A 171 -10.44 8.39 0.00
N LYS A 172 -9.48 7.57 -0.43
CA LYS A 172 -8.10 7.98 -0.74
C LYS A 172 -7.80 7.93 -2.24
N VAL A 173 -8.78 7.55 -3.06
CA VAL A 173 -8.69 7.68 -4.51
C VAL A 173 -9.02 9.12 -4.86
N THR A 174 -8.03 9.87 -5.33
CA THR A 174 -8.20 11.27 -5.77
C THR A 174 -9.00 11.39 -7.06
N ALA A 175 -9.23 10.28 -7.76
CA ALA A 175 -10.00 10.22 -8.99
C ALA A 175 -11.47 9.88 -8.69
N LYS A 176 -12.38 10.80 -8.99
CA LYS A 176 -13.75 10.40 -9.36
C LYS A 176 -13.70 9.90 -10.80
N ALA A 177 -14.29 8.73 -11.08
CA ALA A 177 -14.36 8.25 -12.45
C ALA A 177 -15.43 9.04 -13.19
N LYS A 178 -15.00 9.96 -14.07
CA LYS A 178 -15.90 10.62 -15.01
C LYS A 178 -16.08 9.73 -16.22
N LEU A 179 -17.26 9.15 -16.36
CA LEU A 179 -17.64 8.35 -17.51
C LEU A 179 -18.35 9.25 -18.53
N SER A 180 -18.03 9.10 -19.80
CA SER A 180 -18.83 9.61 -20.92
C SER A 180 -19.33 8.42 -21.72
N PHE A 181 -20.62 8.40 -22.00
CA PHE A 181 -21.29 7.41 -22.83
C PHE A 181 -21.60 8.07 -24.17
N GLU A 182 -21.19 7.44 -25.27
CA GLU A 182 -21.50 7.90 -26.64
C GLU A 182 -22.97 7.65 -27.00
#